data_AF-A0A920SD63-F1
#
_entry.id   AF-A0A920SD63-F1
#
_cell.length_a   1.000
_cell.length_b   1.000
_cell.length_c   1.000
_cell.angle_alpha   90.00
_cell.angle_beta   90.00
_cell.angle_gamma   90.00
#
_symmetry.space_group_name_H-M   'P 1'
#
loop_
_entity.id
_entity.type
_entity.pdbx_description
1 polymer ?
#
loop_
_entity_poly.entity_id
_entity_poly.type
_entity_poly.pdbx_seq_one_letter_code
_entity_poly.pdbx_strand_id
1 'polypeptide(L)'
;MEVKPTLVWLRRDLRVTDHPALYTAAARGGPVIPVYVWAPEDEGDWSPGSAAKWWLERSLSAFDCSLRNLNSKLVLRRGPTDKTLCSLAKESGATSVFWQRGFVSRNP
;
A
#
# COMPACT_ATOMS: atom_id res chain seq x y z
N MET A 1 -1.76 27.02 3.28
CA MET A 1 -2.68 25.86 3.29
C MET A 1 -1.79 24.62 3.35
N GLU A 2 -1.74 23.95 4.50
CA GLU A 2 -0.90 22.75 4.66
C GLU A 2 -1.58 21.58 3.95
N VAL A 3 -0.92 21.02 2.94
CA VAL A 3 -1.49 19.90 2.20
C VAL A 3 -1.36 18.65 3.06
N LYS A 4 -2.49 18.14 3.54
CA LYS A 4 -2.50 17.00 4.44
C LYS A 4 -1.98 15.74 3.74
N PRO A 5 -1.24 14.87 4.45
CA PRO A 5 -0.71 13.66 3.86
C PRO A 5 -1.83 12.72 3.42
N THR A 6 -1.53 11.96 2.38
CA THR A 6 -2.44 10.99 1.79
C THR A 6 -1.81 9.61 1.89
N LEU A 7 -2.51 8.69 2.55
CA LEU A 7 -2.10 7.29 2.61
C LEU A 7 -2.54 6.59 1.33
N VAL A 8 -1.64 5.84 0.72
CA VAL A 8 -1.95 4.97 -0.42
C VAL A 8 -1.76 3.54 0.02
N TRP A 9 -2.86 2.82 0.24
CA TRP A 9 -2.81 1.44 0.69
C TRP A 9 -2.70 0.47 -0.51
N LEU A 10 -1.60 -0.27 -0.52
CA LEU A 10 -1.19 -1.23 -1.54
C LEU A 10 -1.47 -2.65 -1.03
N ARG A 11 -2.17 -3.47 -1.83
CA ARG A 11 -2.54 -4.86 -1.46
C ARG A 11 -1.96 -5.92 -2.38
N ARG A 12 -2.30 -5.87 -3.67
CA ARG A 12 -1.96 -6.90 -4.65
C ARG A 12 -1.23 -6.37 -5.87
N ASP A 13 -1.40 -5.08 -6.16
CA ASP A 13 -0.69 -4.43 -7.25
C ASP A 13 0.48 -3.61 -6.68
N LEU A 14 1.69 -4.10 -6.96
CA LEU A 14 2.97 -3.49 -6.57
C LEU A 14 3.63 -2.83 -7.77
N ARG A 15 2.84 -2.15 -8.62
CA ARG A 15 3.36 -1.37 -9.75
C ARG A 15 3.30 0.10 -9.42
N VAL A 16 4.42 0.79 -9.65
CA VAL A 16 4.49 2.27 -9.52
C VAL A 16 3.91 2.92 -10.77
N THR A 17 4.24 2.36 -11.94
CA THR A 17 3.70 2.77 -13.23
C THR A 17 2.25 2.31 -13.35
N ASP A 18 1.38 3.25 -13.77
CA ASP A 18 -0.07 3.05 -13.92
C ASP A 18 -0.87 2.89 -12.61
N HIS A 19 -0.33 3.29 -11.45
CA HIS A 19 -1.09 3.20 -10.20
C HIS A 19 -2.01 4.43 -10.00
N PRO A 20 -3.34 4.31 -10.19
CA PRO A 20 -4.23 5.48 -10.17
C PRO A 20 -4.30 6.14 -8.79
N ALA A 21 -4.17 5.34 -7.72
CA ALA A 21 -4.11 5.83 -6.35
C ALA A 21 -2.86 6.68 -6.07
N LEU A 22 -1.68 6.27 -6.57
CA LEU A 22 -0.46 7.09 -6.46
C LEU A 22 -0.58 8.35 -7.30
N TYR A 23 -1.10 8.25 -8.53
CA TYR A 23 -1.31 9.40 -9.40
C TYR A 23 -2.25 10.43 -8.76
N THR A 24 -3.40 9.98 -8.23
CA THR A 24 -4.38 10.86 -7.57
C THR A 24 -3.82 11.49 -6.30
N ALA A 25 -3.06 10.73 -5.51
CA ALA A 25 -2.40 11.25 -4.32
C ALA A 25 -1.31 12.28 -4.66
N ALA A 26 -0.53 12.04 -5.71
CA ALA A 26 0.47 12.98 -6.20
C ALA A 26 -0.16 14.24 -6.81
N ALA A 27 -1.27 14.10 -7.55
CA ALA A 27 -2.02 15.21 -8.15
C ALA A 27 -2.62 16.16 -7.10
N ARG A 28 -2.84 15.70 -5.87
CA ARG A 28 -3.23 16.56 -4.73
C ARG A 28 -2.11 17.49 -4.26
N GLY A 29 -0.86 17.25 -4.65
CA GLY A 29 0.29 18.08 -4.28
C GLY A 29 0.73 17.93 -2.81
N GLY A 30 0.28 16.88 -2.12
CA GLY A 30 0.60 16.62 -0.71
C GLY A 30 1.57 15.46 -0.52
N PRO A 31 2.09 15.24 0.71
CA PRO A 31 2.92 14.09 1.01
C PRO A 31 2.15 12.79 0.78
N VAL A 32 2.69 11.91 -0.07
CA VAL A 32 2.11 10.60 -0.36
C VAL A 32 2.85 9.54 0.44
N ILE A 33 2.10 8.79 1.24
CA ILE A 33 2.61 7.73 2.09
C ILE A 33 2.09 6.39 1.55
N PRO A 34 2.86 5.71 0.67
CA PRO A 34 2.51 4.37 0.23
C PRO A 34 2.70 3.38 1.37
N VAL A 35 1.65 2.65 1.70
CA VAL A 35 1.59 1.68 2.79
C VAL A 35 1.24 0.31 2.23
N TYR A 36 2.02 -0.69 2.60
CA TYR A 36 1.70 -2.08 2.38
C TYR A 36 1.52 -2.78 3.73
N VAL A 37 0.34 -3.38 3.93
CA VAL A 37 0.02 -4.12 5.16
C VAL A 37 -0.01 -5.61 4.84
N TRP A 38 0.95 -6.32 5.42
CA TRP A 38 1.02 -7.78 5.39
C TRP A 38 0.12 -8.37 6.47
N ALA A 39 -1.04 -8.86 6.06
CA ALA A 39 -2.04 -9.48 6.92
C ALA A 39 -2.42 -10.87 6.38
N PRO A 40 -1.54 -11.89 6.54
CA PRO A 40 -1.82 -13.22 6.02
C PRO A 40 -3.09 -13.83 6.64
N GLU A 41 -3.44 -13.43 7.87
CA GLU A 41 -4.67 -13.83 8.57
C GLU A 41 -5.94 -13.24 7.93
N ASP A 42 -5.87 -12.05 7.31
CA ASP A 42 -6.97 -11.43 6.57
C ASP A 42 -7.09 -11.97 5.13
N GLU A 43 -6.05 -12.61 4.59
CA GLU A 43 -6.04 -13.17 3.24
C GLU A 43 -6.62 -14.59 3.12
N GLY A 44 -7.01 -15.21 4.25
CA GLY A 44 -7.67 -16.52 4.31
C GLY A 44 -6.71 -17.69 4.16
N ASP A 45 -7.22 -18.85 3.71
CA ASP A 45 -6.50 -20.14 3.62
C ASP A 45 -5.33 -20.13 2.60
N TRP A 46 -5.21 -19.06 1.81
CA TRP A 46 -4.07 -18.84 0.92
C TRP A 46 -2.88 -18.32 1.71
N SER A 47 -2.29 -19.18 2.54
CA SER A 47 -0.92 -18.95 3.02
C SER A 47 0.03 -19.03 1.82
N PRO A 48 0.65 -17.91 1.38
CA PRO A 48 1.59 -17.97 0.28
C PRO A 48 2.77 -18.85 0.69
N GLY A 49 3.02 -19.91 -0.07
CA GLY A 49 4.18 -20.78 0.15
C GLY A 49 5.50 -20.00 0.11
N SER A 50 6.59 -20.62 0.56
CA SER A 50 7.92 -19.98 0.67
C SER A 50 8.36 -19.24 -0.60
N ALA A 51 8.06 -19.80 -1.78
CA ALA A 51 8.34 -19.16 -3.07
C ALA A 51 7.51 -17.87 -3.29
N ALA A 52 6.22 -17.89 -2.96
CA ALA A 52 5.35 -16.72 -3.11
C ALA A 52 5.76 -15.58 -2.16
N LYS A 53 6.14 -15.90 -0.93
CA LYS A 53 6.70 -14.92 0.01
C LYS A 53 8.00 -14.30 -0.53
N TRP A 54 8.90 -15.12 -1.06
CA TRP A 54 10.16 -14.64 -1.63
C TRP A 54 9.93 -13.74 -2.85
N TRP A 55 8.99 -14.11 -3.73
CA TRP A 55 8.58 -13.26 -4.85
C TRP A 55 7.96 -11.95 -4.40
N LEU A 56 7.15 -11.98 -3.34
CA LEU A 56 6.57 -10.77 -2.76
C LEU A 56 7.65 -9.85 -2.18
N GLU A 57 8.55 -10.36 -1.35
CA GLU A 57 9.63 -9.54 -0.78
C GLU A 57 10.47 -8.89 -1.87
N ARG A 58 10.77 -9.64 -2.95
CA ARG A 58 11.52 -9.11 -4.08
C ARG A 58 10.73 -8.05 -4.86
N SER A 59 9.42 -8.25 -5.02
CA SER A 59 8.54 -7.27 -5.65
C SER A 59 8.41 -5.99 -4.82
N LEU A 60 8.24 -6.11 -3.50
CA LEU A 60 8.21 -4.99 -2.55
C LEU A 60 9.54 -4.23 -2.54
N SER A 61 10.67 -4.94 -2.60
CA SER A 61 11.99 -4.31 -2.66
C SER A 61 12.20 -3.52 -3.96
N ALA A 62 11.82 -4.08 -5.11
CA ALA A 62 11.87 -3.36 -6.39
C ALA A 62 10.93 -2.14 -6.41
N PHE A 63 9.76 -2.27 -5.79
CA PHE A 63 8.80 -1.18 -5.64
C PHE A 63 9.31 -0.07 -4.71
N ASP A 64 9.88 -0.41 -3.54
CA ASP A 64 10.52 0.57 -2.64
C ASP A 64 11.66 1.31 -3.35
N CYS A 65 12.48 0.62 -4.12
CA CYS A 65 13.56 1.25 -4.89
C CYS A 65 13.01 2.27 -5.90
N SER A 66 11.93 1.90 -6.60
CA SER A 66 11.24 2.80 -7.54
C SER A 66 10.63 4.02 -6.85
N LEU A 67 10.05 3.84 -5.65
CA LEU A 67 9.53 4.94 -4.84
C LEU A 67 10.63 5.87 -4.31
N ARG A 68 11.78 5.32 -3.91
CA ARG A 68 12.93 6.13 -3.45
C ARG A 68 13.46 7.05 -4.55
N ASN A 69 13.45 6.59 -5.80
CA ASN A 69 13.79 7.45 -6.95
C ASN A 69 12.82 8.64 -7.09
N LEU A 70 11.60 8.52 -6.55
CA LEU A 70 10.58 9.57 -6.51
C LEU A 70 10.57 10.35 -5.18
N ASN A 71 11.62 10.24 -4.36
CA ASN A 71 11.69 10.79 -2.99
C ASN A 71 10.55 10.32 -2.06
N SER A 72 9.98 9.14 -2.33
CA SER A 72 8.98 8.50 -1.48
C SER A 72 9.55 7.21 -0.87
N LYS A 73 8.88 6.68 0.16
CA LYS A 73 9.33 5.47 0.86
C LYS A 73 8.13 4.56 1.11
N LEU A 74 8.28 3.27 0.82
CA LEU A 74 7.26 2.30 1.13
C LEU A 74 7.23 2.04 2.64
N VAL A 75 6.06 2.19 3.24
CA VAL A 75 5.81 1.80 4.63
C VAL A 75 5.30 0.37 4.66
N LEU A 76 6.16 -0.56 5.08
CA LEU A 76 5.80 -1.93 5.35
C LEU A 76 5.29 -2.07 6.79
N ARG A 77 4.11 -2.67 6.94
CA ARG A 77 3.56 -3.05 8.24
C ARG A 77 3.03 -4.47 8.18
N ARG A 78 2.97 -5.12 9.35
CA ARG A 78 2.42 -6.45 9.51
C ARG A 78 1.37 -6.40 10.62
N GLY A 79 0.23 -7.04 10.40
CA GLY A 79 -0.85 -7.15 11.39
C GLY A 79 -2.22 -6.87 10.78
N PRO A 80 -3.26 -6.78 11.62
CA PRO A 80 -4.63 -6.53 11.18
C PRO A 80 -4.72 -5.22 10.39
N THR A 81 -5.28 -5.32 9.19
CA THR A 81 -5.27 -4.26 8.19
C THR A 81 -5.92 -2.97 8.71
N ASP A 82 -7.10 -3.10 9.32
CA ASP A 82 -7.91 -2.03 9.87
C ASP A 82 -7.17 -1.24 10.96
N LYS A 83 -6.59 -1.95 11.93
CA LYS A 83 -5.86 -1.32 13.05
C LYS A 83 -4.59 -0.64 12.56
N THR A 84 -3.88 -1.30 11.65
CA THR A 84 -2.63 -0.79 11.09
C THR A 84 -2.87 0.50 10.30
N LEU A 85 -3.88 0.54 9.44
CA LEU A 85 -4.24 1.74 8.68
C LEU A 85 -4.72 2.86 9.60
N CYS A 86 -5.54 2.55 10.60
CA CYS A 86 -5.98 3.53 11.60
C CYS A 86 -4.80 4.12 12.39
N SER A 87 -3.85 3.28 12.82
CA SER A 87 -2.65 3.74 13.54
C SER A 87 -1.81 4.65 12.64
N LEU A 88 -1.54 4.21 11.40
CA LEU A 88 -0.76 5.00 10.44
C LEU A 88 -1.42 6.33 10.10
N ALA A 89 -2.75 6.38 9.96
CA ALA A 89 -3.47 7.65 9.76
C ALA A 89 -3.31 8.61 10.93
N LYS A 90 -3.32 8.10 12.16
CA LYS A 90 -3.06 8.92 13.36
C LYS A 90 -1.61 9.38 13.45
N GLU A 91 -0.66 8.49 13.20
CA GLU A 91 0.79 8.78 13.25
C GLU A 91 1.22 9.79 12.17
N SER A 92 0.68 9.66 10.96
CA SER A 92 1.02 10.51 9.83
C SER A 92 0.18 11.79 9.75
N GLY A 93 -0.94 11.88 10.46
CA GLY A 93 -1.91 12.97 10.32
C GLY A 93 -2.67 12.94 8.99
N ALA A 94 -2.64 11.82 8.28
CA ALA A 94 -3.27 11.69 6.98
C ALA A 94 -4.80 11.71 7.12
N THR A 95 -5.45 12.48 6.26
CA THR A 95 -6.92 12.67 6.26
C THR A 95 -7.60 11.96 5.11
N SER A 96 -6.84 11.32 4.23
CA SER A 96 -7.37 10.58 3.09
C SER A 96 -6.57 9.31 2.90
N VAL A 97 -7.28 8.21 2.67
CA VAL A 97 -6.71 6.91 2.31
C VAL A 97 -7.23 6.56 0.93
N PHE A 98 -6.32 6.33 -0.01
CA PHE A 98 -6.65 5.81 -1.34
C PHE A 98 -6.18 4.38 -1.44
N TRP A 99 -6.98 3.53 -2.08
CA TRP A 99 -6.61 2.17 -2.41
C TRP A 99 -7.28 1.79 -3.73
N GLN A 100 -6.67 0.85 -4.45
CA GLN A 100 -7.29 0.25 -5.62
C GLN A 100 -8.30 -0.81 -5.18
N ARG A 101 -9.53 -0.73 -5.70
CA ARG A 101 -10.53 -1.77 -5.47
C ARG A 101 -10.18 -2.97 -6.34
N GLY A 102 -9.56 -4.00 -5.74
CA GLY A 102 -9.42 -5.29 -6.38
C GLY A 102 -10.80 -5.84 -6.71
N PHE A 103 -11.07 -6.11 -7.99
CA PHE A 103 -12.26 -6.86 -8.38
C PHE A 103 -12.07 -8.30 -7.92
N VAL A 104 -12.74 -8.70 -6.85
CA VAL A 104 -12.93 -10.12 -6.59
C VAL A 104 -14.10 -10.54 -7.49
N SER A 105 -13.83 -11.33 -8.53
CA SER A 105 -14.90 -12.07 -9.20
C SER A 105 -15.43 -13.06 -8.17
N ARG A 106 -16.55 -12.70 -7.54
CA ARG A 106 -17.31 -13.64 -6.72
C ARG A 106 -18.06 -14.52 -7.72
N ASN A 107 -17.43 -15.61 -8.14
CA ASN A 107 -18.10 -16.59 -8.99
C ASN A 107 -19.26 -17.21 -8.18
N PRO A 108 -20.51 -17.18 -8.67
CA PRO A 108 -21.65 -17.81 -8.01
C PRO A 108 -21.54 -19.34 -8.01
#